data_AF-A0A4U7F1G3-F1
#
_entry.id   AF-A0A4U7F1G3-F1
#
_cell.length_a   1.000
_cell.length_b   1.000
_cell.length_c   1.000
_cell.angle_alpha   90.00
_cell.angle_beta   90.00
_cell.angle_gamma   90.00
#
_symmetry.space_group_name_H-M   'P 1'
#
loop_
_entity.id
_entity.type
_entity.pdbx_description
1 polymer ?
#
loop_
_entity_poly.entity_id
_entity_poly.type
_entity_poly.pdbx_seq_one_letter_code
_entity_poly.pdbx_strand_id
1 'polypeptide(L)'
;MTDASENITWREKLTALRRVAQFRPKITAVIVVLSGATAFLEGIGLSFIWPILEVAQADEPISQGGGLLGVFLQAYQVVGIPFRLEYLIIGVGLAMTVRFTSSFLVAWLRSIVQMAYEETLRTRAFDSALDARVSYFDEEGSDDILNAIITETRYSGRVIKAGVQ
;
A
#
# COMPACT_ATOMS: atom_id res chain seq x y z
N MET A 1 1.61 -30.47 -17.20
CA MET A 1 2.45 -29.40 -16.61
C MET A 1 3.07 -28.65 -17.77
N THR A 2 2.44 -27.57 -18.20
CA THR A 2 2.79 -26.85 -19.44
C THR A 2 2.71 -25.36 -19.14
N ASP A 3 3.63 -24.60 -19.72
CA ASP A 3 3.97 -23.21 -19.47
C ASP A 3 2.78 -22.23 -19.50
N ALA A 4 2.16 -21.95 -18.36
CA ALA A 4 1.14 -20.90 -18.20
C ALA A 4 1.75 -19.52 -17.83
N SER A 5 3.02 -19.30 -18.18
CA SER A 5 3.61 -17.95 -18.28
C SER A 5 3.39 -17.35 -19.68
N GLU A 6 2.30 -17.76 -20.33
CA GLU A 6 1.81 -17.18 -21.58
C GLU A 6 1.70 -15.65 -21.39
N ASN A 7 2.31 -14.91 -22.30
CA ASN A 7 2.64 -13.49 -22.20
C ASN A 7 1.43 -12.62 -21.80
N ILE A 8 1.17 -12.46 -20.50
CA ILE A 8 0.09 -11.61 -20.00
C ILE A 8 0.37 -10.18 -20.45
N THR A 9 -0.50 -9.68 -21.33
CA THR A 9 -0.37 -8.34 -21.90
C THR A 9 -0.62 -7.28 -20.83
N TRP A 10 -0.02 -6.10 -21.00
CA TRP A 10 -0.24 -4.97 -20.09
C TRP A 10 -1.72 -4.61 -19.91
N ARG A 11 -2.54 -4.83 -20.95
CA ARG A 11 -3.99 -4.59 -20.91
C ARG A 11 -4.71 -5.57 -19.98
N GLU A 12 -4.31 -6.83 -19.96
CA GLU A 12 -4.89 -7.85 -19.08
C GLU A 12 -4.53 -7.58 -17.63
N LYS A 13 -3.28 -7.18 -17.35
CA LYS A 13 -2.86 -6.72 -16.02
C LYS A 13 -3.68 -5.52 -15.55
N LEU A 14 -3.85 -4.49 -16.40
CA LEU A 14 -4.66 -3.32 -16.05
C LEU A 14 -6.12 -3.67 -15.80
N THR A 15 -6.66 -4.58 -16.59
CA THR A 15 -8.05 -5.05 -16.46
C THR A 15 -8.26 -5.81 -15.16
N ALA A 16 -7.30 -6.64 -14.75
CA ALA A 16 -7.31 -7.32 -13.47
C ALA A 16 -7.28 -6.32 -12.30
N LEU A 17 -6.39 -5.32 -12.35
CA LEU A 17 -6.33 -4.25 -11.35
C LEU A 17 -7.64 -3.46 -11.26
N ARG A 18 -8.24 -3.15 -12.41
CA ARG A 18 -9.53 -2.44 -12.47
C ARG A 18 -10.66 -3.25 -11.83
N ARG A 19 -10.72 -4.56 -12.07
CA ARG A 19 -11.73 -5.44 -11.45
C ARG A 19 -11.60 -5.46 -9.93
N VAL A 20 -10.37 -5.50 -9.42
CA VAL A 20 -10.08 -5.42 -7.98
C VAL A 20 -10.49 -4.05 -7.42
N ALA A 21 -10.15 -2.96 -8.11
CA ALA A 21 -10.52 -1.60 -7.70
C ALA A 21 -12.04 -1.38 -7.69
N GLN A 22 -12.78 -2.07 -8.55
CA GLN A 22 -14.24 -2.01 -8.62
C GLN A 22 -14.94 -2.81 -7.50
N PHE A 23 -14.25 -3.76 -6.86
CA PHE A 23 -14.84 -4.58 -5.80
C PHE A 23 -15.18 -3.74 -4.54
N ARG A 24 -14.28 -2.84 -4.13
CA ARG A 24 -14.44 -1.96 -2.95
C ARG A 24 -13.91 -0.53 -3.23
N PRO A 25 -14.54 0.23 -4.14
CA PRO A 25 -13.96 1.46 -4.71
C PRO A 25 -13.63 2.54 -3.68
N LYS A 26 -14.46 2.68 -2.63
CA LYS A 26 -14.21 3.64 -1.55
C LYS A 26 -12.93 3.30 -0.77
N ILE A 27 -12.75 2.03 -0.39
CA ILE A 27 -11.59 1.60 0.39
C ILE A 27 -10.33 1.64 -0.48
N THR A 28 -10.42 1.24 -1.74
CA THR A 28 -9.32 1.36 -2.70
C THR A 28 -8.89 2.82 -2.89
N ALA A 29 -9.84 3.75 -3.03
CA ALA A 29 -9.52 5.18 -3.13
C ALA A 29 -8.80 5.70 -1.87
N VAL A 30 -9.26 5.32 -0.68
CA VAL A 30 -8.60 5.65 0.59
C VAL A 30 -7.18 5.08 0.63
N ILE A 31 -6.98 3.83 0.22
CA ILE A 31 -5.66 3.19 0.15
C ILE A 31 -4.73 3.96 -0.78
N VAL A 32 -5.20 4.37 -1.97
CA VAL A 32 -4.38 5.12 -2.94
C VAL A 32 -3.99 6.48 -2.38
N VAL A 33 -4.94 7.21 -1.81
CA VAL A 33 -4.67 8.54 -1.21
C VAL A 33 -3.70 8.43 -0.04
N LEU A 34 -3.92 7.49 0.89
CA LEU A 34 -3.00 7.28 2.00
C LEU A 34 -1.62 6.81 1.53
N SER A 35 -1.54 5.93 0.52
CA SER A 35 -0.25 5.46 -0.02
C SER A 35 0.54 6.62 -0.64
N GLY A 36 -0.13 7.51 -1.38
CA GLY A 36 0.47 8.73 -1.91
C GLY A 36 0.95 9.68 -0.81
N ALA A 37 0.14 9.88 0.24
CA ALA A 37 0.53 10.68 1.40
C ALA A 37 1.75 10.08 2.12
N THR A 38 1.79 8.77 2.30
CA THR A 38 2.93 8.05 2.88
C THR A 38 4.21 8.26 2.06
N ALA A 39 4.13 8.12 0.72
CA ALA A 39 5.27 8.34 -0.17
C ALA A 39 5.77 9.79 -0.14
N PHE A 40 4.86 10.76 -0.04
CA PHE A 40 5.21 12.16 0.13
C PHE A 40 5.94 12.41 1.47
N LEU A 41 5.42 11.86 2.57
CA LEU A 41 6.06 11.94 3.89
C LEU A 41 7.43 11.26 3.91
N GLU A 42 7.65 10.21 3.12
CA GLU A 42 8.95 9.57 2.96
C GLU A 42 9.97 10.51 2.31
N GLY A 43 9.56 11.24 1.27
CA GLY A 43 10.38 12.29 0.67
C GLY A 43 10.75 13.38 1.68
N ILE A 44 9.79 13.80 2.51
CA ILE A 44 10.05 14.75 3.60
C ILE A 44 11.03 14.14 4.62
N GLY A 45 10.82 12.91 5.07
CA GLY A 45 11.68 12.24 6.03
C GLY A 45 13.15 12.16 5.58
N LEU A 46 13.39 11.86 4.30
CA LEU A 46 14.74 11.87 3.73
C LEU A 46 15.32 13.29 3.64
N SER A 47 14.49 14.30 3.35
CA SER A 47 14.94 15.69 3.24
C SER A 47 15.43 16.28 4.57
N PHE A 48 15.00 15.74 5.72
CA PHE A 48 15.45 16.16 7.05
C PHE A 48 16.93 15.86 7.33
N ILE A 49 17.56 14.94 6.59
CA ILE A 49 18.97 14.58 6.80
C ILE A 49 19.87 15.81 6.65
N TRP A 50 19.64 16.62 5.61
CA TRP A 50 20.48 17.78 5.30
C TRP A 50 20.38 18.89 6.38
N PRO A 51 19.19 19.39 6.76
CA PRO A 51 19.04 20.34 7.86
C PRO A 51 19.63 19.89 9.19
N ILE A 52 19.46 18.61 9.55
CA ILE A 52 19.99 18.06 10.80
C ILE A 52 21.52 18.09 10.77
N LEU A 53 22.13 17.68 9.65
CA LEU A 53 23.58 17.69 9.49
C LEU A 53 24.14 19.11 9.61
N GLU A 54 23.52 20.06 8.92
CA GLU A 54 23.97 21.47 8.92
C GLU A 54 23.91 22.07 10.32
N VAL A 55 22.79 21.90 11.03
CA VAL A 55 22.62 22.43 12.39
C VAL A 55 23.53 21.73 13.39
N ALA A 56 23.84 20.44 13.19
CA ALA A 56 24.76 19.71 14.06
C ALA A 56 26.23 20.13 13.87
N GLN A 57 26.60 20.65 12.69
CA GLN A 57 27.96 21.12 12.38
C GLN A 57 28.14 22.62 12.61
N ALA A 58 27.06 23.39 12.70
CA ALA A 58 27.12 24.83 12.89
C ALA A 58 27.43 25.19 14.34
N ASP A 59 28.46 26.03 14.55
CA ASP A 59 28.78 26.61 15.85
C ASP A 59 27.81 27.76 16.23
N GLU A 60 27.20 28.41 15.22
CA GLU A 60 26.25 29.51 15.38
C GLU A 60 24.85 29.16 14.87
N PRO A 61 23.78 29.77 15.42
CA PRO A 61 22.42 29.54 14.95
C PRO A 61 22.21 29.90 13.48
N ILE A 62 21.70 28.95 12.70
CA ILE A 62 21.40 29.17 11.28
C ILE A 62 20.16 30.07 11.16
N SER A 63 20.35 31.27 10.61
CA SER A 63 19.29 32.27 10.42
C SER A 63 18.95 32.53 8.95
N GLN A 64 19.81 32.12 8.03
CA GLN A 64 19.62 32.26 6.59
C GLN A 64 20.11 30.99 5.88
N GLY A 65 19.41 30.58 4.82
CA GLY A 65 19.77 29.40 4.05
C GLY A 65 19.05 29.39 2.71
N GLY A 66 19.73 28.88 1.68
CA GLY A 66 19.17 28.70 0.34
C GLY A 66 18.53 27.32 0.15
N GLY A 67 17.75 27.19 -0.92
CA GLY A 67 17.21 25.89 -1.37
C GLY A 67 16.34 25.20 -0.32
N LEU A 68 16.55 23.89 -0.14
CA LEU A 68 15.77 23.05 0.77
C LEU A 68 15.89 23.49 2.23
N LEU A 69 17.09 23.89 2.66
CA LEU A 69 17.31 24.40 4.03
C LEU A 69 16.48 25.67 4.29
N GLY A 70 16.40 26.56 3.30
CA GLY A 70 15.56 27.76 3.37
C GLY A 70 14.07 27.45 3.53
N VAL A 71 13.57 26.42 2.83
CA VAL A 71 12.17 25.95 2.98
C VAL A 71 11.91 25.45 4.40
N PHE A 72 12.83 24.69 4.98
CA PHE A 72 12.73 24.21 6.36
C PHE A 72 12.78 25.35 7.39
N LEU A 73 13.72 26.28 7.23
CA LEU A 73 13.81 27.48 8.06
C LEU A 73 12.49 28.26 8.04
N GLN A 74 11.95 28.50 6.84
CA GLN A 74 10.69 29.22 6.68
C GLN A 74 9.52 28.47 7.32
N ALA A 75 9.43 27.15 7.15
CA ALA A 75 8.39 26.33 7.77
C ALA A 75 8.43 26.42 9.30
N TYR A 76 9.62 26.30 9.91
CA TYR A 76 9.78 26.41 11.35
C TYR A 76 9.48 27.83 11.86
N GLN A 77 9.88 28.87 11.13
CA GLN A 77 9.55 30.25 11.44
C GLN A 77 8.05 30.52 11.39
N VAL A 78 7.33 29.98 10.39
CA VAL A 78 5.86 30.11 10.27
C VAL A 78 5.16 29.47 11.46
N VAL A 79 5.66 28.33 11.94
CA VAL A 79 5.12 27.65 13.14
C VAL A 79 5.61 28.32 14.44
N GLY A 80 6.61 29.19 14.38
CA GLY A 80 7.19 29.88 15.54
C GLY A 80 8.12 29.00 16.38
N ILE A 81 8.66 27.92 15.81
CA ILE A 81 9.56 26.99 16.50
C ILE A 81 11.03 27.36 16.21
N PRO A 82 11.91 27.40 17.22
CA PRO A 82 13.34 27.65 17.00
C PRO A 82 13.98 26.59 16.08
N PHE A 83 14.79 27.03 15.12
CA PHE A 83 15.51 26.14 14.22
C PHE A 83 16.77 25.57 14.87
N ARG A 84 16.58 24.64 15.81
CA ARG A 84 17.66 23.98 16.56
C ARG A 84 17.57 22.45 16.44
N LEU A 85 18.67 21.78 16.75
CA LEU A 85 18.82 20.34 16.56
C LEU A 85 17.71 19.55 17.26
N GLU A 86 17.39 19.88 18.52
CA GLU A 86 16.37 19.17 19.30
C GLU A 86 14.99 19.21 18.65
N TYR A 87 14.60 20.35 18.07
CA TYR A 87 13.30 20.49 17.41
C TYR A 87 13.29 19.81 16.04
N LEU A 88 14.41 19.82 15.32
CA LEU A 88 14.55 19.07 14.06
C LEU A 88 14.44 17.55 14.30
N ILE A 89 15.06 17.04 15.37
CA ILE A 89 14.98 15.64 15.75
C ILE A 89 13.54 15.26 16.16
N ILE A 90 12.85 16.11 16.92
CA ILE A 90 11.42 15.90 17.24
C ILE A 90 10.57 15.94 15.97
N GLY A 91 10.83 16.89 15.08
CA GLY A 91 10.11 17.06 13.82
C GLY A 91 10.24 15.85 12.89
N VAL A 92 11.46 15.34 12.70
CA VAL A 92 11.67 14.10 11.92
C VAL A 92 11.07 12.90 12.63
N GLY A 93 11.15 12.83 13.95
CA GLY A 93 10.53 11.77 14.76
C GLY A 93 9.01 11.73 14.53
N LEU A 94 8.34 12.87 14.60
CA LEU A 94 6.90 12.99 14.35
C LEU A 94 6.58 12.62 12.89
N ALA A 95 7.34 13.12 11.93
CA ALA A 95 7.16 12.75 10.52
C ALA A 95 7.30 11.24 10.31
N MET A 96 8.29 10.60 10.95
CA MET A 96 8.48 9.15 10.93
C MET A 96 7.33 8.40 11.59
N THR A 97 6.83 8.85 12.74
CA THR A 97 5.65 8.26 13.38
C THR A 97 4.45 8.30 12.46
N VAL A 98 4.12 9.47 11.90
CA VAL A 98 2.99 9.61 10.96
C VAL A 98 3.19 8.71 9.74
N ARG A 99 4.42 8.63 9.21
CA ARG A 99 4.77 7.74 8.09
C ARG A 99 4.50 6.28 8.43
N PHE A 100 5.06 5.77 9.52
CA PHE A 100 4.91 4.37 9.91
C PHE A 100 3.45 4.02 10.25
N THR A 101 2.73 4.90 10.94
CA THR A 101 1.30 4.71 11.19
C THR A 101 0.50 4.68 9.88
N SER A 102 0.80 5.58 8.93
CA SER A 102 0.12 5.61 7.63
C SER A 102 0.40 4.34 6.83
N SER A 103 1.66 3.89 6.76
CA SER A 103 2.04 2.61 6.13
C SER A 103 1.31 1.42 6.76
N PHE A 104 1.20 1.39 8.09
CA PHE A 104 0.47 0.35 8.80
C PHE A 104 -1.02 0.38 8.44
N LEU A 105 -1.68 1.55 8.47
CA LEU A 105 -3.09 1.69 8.12
C LEU A 105 -3.36 1.23 6.68
N VAL A 106 -2.49 1.62 5.73
CA VAL A 106 -2.56 1.14 4.34
C VAL A 106 -2.49 -0.37 4.27
N ALA A 107 -1.50 -0.99 4.94
CA ALA A 107 -1.33 -2.44 4.94
C ALA A 107 -2.54 -3.16 5.57
N TRP A 108 -3.09 -2.59 6.65
CA TRP A 108 -4.25 -3.14 7.33
C TRP A 108 -5.52 -3.06 6.47
N LEU A 109 -5.81 -1.92 5.86
CA LEU A 109 -6.94 -1.75 4.93
C LEU A 109 -6.84 -2.70 3.74
N ARG A 110 -5.63 -2.88 3.19
CA ARG A 110 -5.37 -3.86 2.11
C ARG A 110 -5.73 -5.29 2.55
N SER A 111 -5.36 -5.66 3.78
CA SER A 111 -5.70 -6.97 4.36
C SER A 111 -7.21 -7.19 4.49
N ILE A 112 -7.96 -6.16 4.91
CA ILE A 112 -9.43 -6.23 5.01
C ILE A 112 -10.05 -6.48 3.63
N VAL A 113 -9.61 -5.74 2.60
CA VAL A 113 -10.12 -5.93 1.23
C VAL A 113 -9.80 -7.32 0.70
N GLN A 114 -8.57 -7.81 0.94
CA GLN A 114 -8.15 -9.15 0.53
C GLN A 114 -9.04 -10.23 1.17
N MET A 115 -9.24 -10.17 2.48
CA MET A 115 -10.04 -11.15 3.20
C MET A 115 -11.49 -11.18 2.70
N ALA A 116 -12.11 -9.99 2.55
CA ALA A 116 -13.48 -9.89 2.04
C ALA A 116 -13.63 -10.40 0.59
N TYR A 117 -12.60 -10.21 -0.24
CA TYR A 117 -12.59 -10.71 -1.61
C TYR A 117 -12.42 -12.22 -1.67
N GLU A 118 -11.49 -12.79 -0.90
CA GLU A 118 -11.31 -14.25 -0.77
C GLU A 118 -12.60 -14.92 -0.28
N GLU A 119 -13.23 -14.37 0.75
CA GLU A 119 -14.52 -14.83 1.27
C GLU A 119 -15.59 -14.84 0.17
N THR A 120 -15.74 -13.73 -0.55
CA THR A 120 -16.75 -13.62 -1.61
C THR A 120 -16.51 -14.62 -2.74
N LEU A 121 -15.26 -14.82 -3.15
CA LEU A 121 -14.92 -15.80 -4.18
C LEU A 121 -15.20 -17.23 -3.71
N ARG A 122 -14.82 -17.55 -2.47
CA ARG A 122 -15.03 -18.88 -1.89
C ARG A 122 -16.51 -19.21 -1.76
N THR A 123 -17.34 -18.27 -1.27
CA THR A 123 -18.79 -18.46 -1.19
C THR A 123 -19.40 -18.73 -2.56
N ARG A 124 -19.08 -17.91 -3.56
CA ARG A 124 -19.62 -18.10 -4.92
C ARG A 124 -19.20 -19.42 -5.55
N ALA A 125 -17.93 -19.81 -5.37
CA ALA A 125 -17.42 -21.08 -5.90
C ALA A 125 -18.09 -22.28 -5.22
N PHE A 126 -18.30 -22.20 -3.90
CA PHE A 126 -19.00 -23.22 -3.14
C PHE A 126 -20.48 -23.34 -3.56
N ASP A 127 -21.20 -22.22 -3.65
CA ASP A 127 -22.60 -22.20 -4.10
C ASP A 127 -22.72 -22.78 -5.52
N SER A 128 -21.82 -22.40 -6.42
CA SER A 128 -21.81 -22.93 -7.79
C SER A 128 -21.52 -24.43 -7.84
N ALA A 129 -20.69 -24.95 -6.93
CA ALA A 129 -20.44 -26.38 -6.81
C ALA A 129 -21.67 -27.13 -6.28
N LEU A 130 -22.40 -26.57 -5.30
CA LEU A 130 -23.63 -27.17 -4.80
C LEU A 130 -24.72 -27.28 -5.90
N ASP A 131 -24.77 -26.32 -6.81
CA ASP A 131 -25.72 -26.31 -7.93
C ASP A 131 -25.25 -27.14 -9.15
N ALA A 132 -24.01 -27.65 -9.12
CA ALA A 132 -23.44 -28.38 -10.25
C ALA A 132 -24.01 -29.80 -10.37
N ARG A 133 -24.16 -30.28 -11.61
CA ARG A 133 -24.61 -31.64 -11.89
C ARG A 133 -23.52 -32.64 -11.52
N VAL A 134 -23.90 -33.82 -11.03
CA VAL A 134 -22.96 -34.91 -10.68
C VAL A 134 -22.01 -35.23 -11.84
N SER A 135 -22.49 -35.22 -13.09
CA SER A 135 -21.65 -35.46 -14.27
C SER A 135 -20.47 -34.48 -14.43
N TYR A 136 -20.60 -33.26 -13.90
CA TYR A 136 -19.50 -32.28 -13.91
C TYR A 136 -18.41 -32.65 -12.91
N PHE A 137 -18.77 -33.23 -11.75
CA PHE A 137 -17.81 -33.74 -10.77
C PHE A 137 -17.07 -34.97 -11.28
N ASP A 138 -17.73 -35.79 -12.11
CA ASP A 138 -17.12 -36.97 -12.73
C ASP A 138 -16.13 -36.59 -13.84
N GLU A 139 -16.40 -35.50 -14.58
CA GLU A 139 -15.54 -35.01 -15.66
C GLU A 139 -14.34 -34.22 -15.14
N GLU A 140 -14.56 -33.28 -14.22
CA GLU A 140 -13.52 -32.35 -13.76
C GLU A 140 -12.76 -32.86 -12.53
N GLY A 141 -13.33 -33.79 -11.76
CA GLY A 141 -12.74 -34.31 -10.54
C GLY A 141 -13.09 -33.47 -9.29
N SER A 142 -13.53 -34.16 -8.24
CA SER A 142 -13.93 -33.51 -6.97
C SER A 142 -12.77 -32.80 -6.27
N ASP A 143 -11.54 -33.32 -6.41
CA ASP A 143 -10.34 -32.74 -5.80
C ASP A 143 -9.97 -31.40 -6.46
N ASP A 144 -10.11 -31.28 -7.78
CA ASP A 144 -9.83 -30.05 -8.52
C ASP A 144 -10.86 -28.96 -8.20
N ILE A 145 -12.14 -29.35 -8.04
CA ILE A 145 -13.20 -28.45 -7.59
C ILE A 145 -12.93 -27.94 -6.17
N LEU A 146 -12.55 -28.82 -5.24
CA LEU A 146 -12.18 -28.42 -3.88
C LEU A 146 -10.94 -27.52 -3.86
N ASN A 147 -9.93 -27.82 -4.69
CA ASN A 147 -8.74 -26.98 -4.82
C ASN A 147 -9.09 -25.58 -5.37
N ALA A 148 -9.99 -25.50 -6.36
CA ALA A 148 -10.47 -24.23 -6.89
C ALA A 148 -11.17 -23.38 -5.81
N ILE A 149 -12.01 -23.99 -4.96
CA ILE A 149 -12.74 -23.30 -3.89
C ILE A 149 -11.80 -22.82 -2.77
N ILE A 150 -10.83 -23.63 -2.36
CA ILE A 150 -10.00 -23.33 -1.19
C ILE A 150 -8.72 -22.59 -1.59
N THR A 151 -7.94 -23.19 -2.49
CA THR A 151 -6.57 -22.77 -2.84
C THR A 151 -6.60 -21.61 -3.83
N GLU A 152 -7.31 -21.74 -4.95
CA GLU A 152 -7.29 -20.73 -6.03
C GLU A 152 -7.96 -19.42 -5.62
N THR A 153 -9.02 -19.47 -4.80
CA THR A 153 -9.63 -18.25 -4.23
C THR A 153 -8.67 -17.49 -3.32
N ARG A 154 -7.85 -18.20 -2.53
CA ARG A 154 -6.79 -17.61 -1.70
C ARG A 154 -5.66 -17.01 -2.54
N TYR A 155 -5.24 -17.66 -3.62
CA TYR A 155 -4.26 -17.08 -4.55
C TYR A 155 -4.81 -15.83 -5.23
N SER A 156 -6.07 -15.86 -5.67
CA SER A 156 -6.76 -14.72 -6.28
C SER A 156 -6.86 -13.53 -5.33
N GLY A 157 -7.12 -13.76 -4.03
CA GLY A 157 -7.08 -12.71 -3.01
C GLY A 157 -5.70 -12.08 -2.84
N ARG A 158 -4.61 -12.86 -2.95
CA ARG A 158 -3.24 -12.35 -2.84
C ARG A 158 -2.83 -11.41 -3.97
N VAL A 159 -3.41 -11.53 -5.16
CA VAL A 159 -3.11 -10.63 -6.29
C VAL A 159 -3.49 -9.17 -5.97
N ILE A 160 -4.49 -8.95 -5.11
CA ILE A 160 -4.84 -7.61 -4.60
C ILE A 160 -3.67 -6.97 -3.86
N LYS A 161 -2.88 -7.76 -3.14
CA LYS A 161 -1.70 -7.29 -2.40
C LYS A 161 -0.55 -6.91 -3.34
N ALA A 162 -0.43 -7.58 -4.49
CA ALA A 162 0.63 -7.34 -5.47
C ALA A 162 0.32 -6.19 -6.44
N GLY A 163 -0.96 -5.90 -6.68
CA GLY A 163 -1.39 -4.93 -7.70
C GLY A 163 -1.25 -3.45 -7.34
N VAL A 164 -1.01 -3.14 -6.07
CA VAL A 164 -0.80 -1.77 -5.57
C VAL A 164 0.47 -1.80 -4.72
N GLN A 165 1.63 -1.78 -5.38
CA GLN A 165 2.90 -1.53 -4.70
C GLN A 165 3.07 -0.02 -4.50
#